data_AF-A0A1S9DFI8-F1
#
_entry.id   AF-A0A1S9DFI8-F1
#
_cell.length_a   1.000
_cell.length_b   1.000
_cell.length_c   1.000
_cell.angle_alpha   90.00
_cell.angle_beta   90.00
_cell.angle_gamma   90.00
#
_symmetry.space_group_name_H-M   'P 1'
#
loop_
_entity.id
_entity.type
_entity.pdbx_description
1 polymer ?
#
loop_
_entity_poly.entity_id
_entity_poly.type
_entity_poly.pdbx_seq_one_letter_code
_entity_poly.pdbx_strand_id
1 'polypeptide(L)'
;MPSAIVTGATGITGSAIVHHLCKDSFYDKVYSLSRSNPGYQDSKIQHEALDLQTSADDMAKTLAGISAEYIYFCAYLARDDPAESSRVNGVMLSNFIQALETTGAIKNLKRFVLTCGFKHYGVHLGNCKQPLLEDDPILDGNKGGASWPPIFYYDQQRILAEAASRGQWEWIVTLPEDVLGYARGNFMNEATALGLYCAVSKVLPGSELPFPGCKVNYFAFNCWTSANLHAKFCLWAATAKNVGNNIFNVMNGDTESFQNLWPRLAARFGCKIPNPMFPNGGVPDTKGFKDFESTTVRMPNKHPLTVHGVDIGVSLHPEKQETPTLFLQVDPEKWAKRRDVNEAWAKLRDTYKLDQVAWDKATWDFLTFVLGRDWSCVGSMSKARKLGWTGYADTWDELEETFEILEKEGILPPVEQLKRDF
;
A
#
# COMPACT_ATOMS: atom_id res chain seq x y z
N MET A 1 -20.37 16.39 19.45
CA MET A 1 -18.97 15.93 19.57
C MET A 1 -18.34 16.02 18.19
N PRO A 2 -17.01 15.92 18.05
CA PRO A 2 -16.33 16.07 16.78
C PRO A 2 -16.85 15.21 15.65
N SER A 3 -16.73 15.71 14.42
CA SER A 3 -17.02 14.96 13.21
C SER A 3 -15.77 14.79 12.35
N ALA A 4 -15.84 13.82 11.44
CA ALA A 4 -14.76 13.50 10.51
C ALA A 4 -15.28 13.41 9.07
N ILE A 5 -14.46 13.84 8.11
CA ILE A 5 -14.64 13.54 6.68
C ILE A 5 -13.57 12.53 6.27
N VAL A 6 -13.97 11.47 5.55
CA VAL A 6 -13.04 10.50 4.97
C VAL A 6 -13.22 10.48 3.45
N THR A 7 -12.19 10.85 2.69
CA THR A 7 -12.18 10.68 1.23
C THR A 7 -11.55 9.35 0.85
N GLY A 8 -12.04 8.71 -0.21
CA GLY A 8 -11.62 7.33 -0.52
C GLY A 8 -12.09 6.34 0.55
N ALA A 9 -13.24 6.61 1.16
CA ALA A 9 -13.77 5.89 2.32
C ALA A 9 -14.04 4.39 2.10
N THR A 10 -14.00 3.93 0.85
CA THR A 10 -14.15 2.51 0.47
C THR A 10 -12.86 1.86 -0.01
N GLY A 11 -11.73 2.60 0.01
CA GLY A 11 -10.40 2.03 -0.20
C GLY A 11 -9.88 1.30 1.05
N ILE A 12 -8.70 0.67 0.94
CA ILE A 12 -8.14 -0.18 2.01
C ILE A 12 -7.92 0.64 3.30
N THR A 13 -7.18 1.74 3.22
CA THR A 13 -6.92 2.62 4.37
C THR A 13 -8.16 3.42 4.78
N GLY A 14 -8.90 3.97 3.82
CA GLY A 14 -10.09 4.78 4.08
C GLY A 14 -11.21 3.99 4.79
N SER A 15 -11.46 2.74 4.38
CA SER A 15 -12.49 1.89 4.99
C SER A 15 -12.10 1.45 6.41
N ALA A 16 -10.81 1.19 6.65
CA ALA A 16 -10.30 0.94 7.99
C ALA A 16 -10.46 2.19 8.89
N ILE A 17 -10.16 3.39 8.38
CA ILE A 17 -10.37 4.64 9.11
C ILE A 17 -11.85 4.83 9.47
N VAL A 18 -12.77 4.66 8.52
CA VAL A 18 -14.22 4.72 8.80
C VAL A 18 -14.62 3.72 9.89
N HIS A 19 -14.13 2.49 9.80
CA HIS A 19 -14.42 1.44 10.78
C HIS A 19 -13.98 1.82 12.20
N HIS A 20 -12.76 2.35 12.36
CA HIS A 20 -12.24 2.78 13.67
C HIS A 20 -12.92 4.06 14.17
N LEU A 21 -13.24 5.02 13.30
CA LEU A 21 -14.02 6.22 13.67
C LEU A 21 -15.40 5.86 14.23
N CYS A 22 -16.08 4.85 13.67
CA CYS A 22 -17.39 4.43 14.16
C CYS A 22 -17.32 3.88 15.59
N LYS A 23 -16.25 3.14 15.92
CA LYS A 23 -16.01 2.58 17.25
C LYS A 23 -15.54 3.60 18.28
N ASP A 24 -14.97 4.71 17.86
CA ASP A 24 -14.45 5.74 18.74
C ASP A 24 -15.58 6.66 19.26
N SER A 25 -15.74 6.71 20.59
CA SER A 25 -16.75 7.57 21.25
C SER A 25 -16.44 9.06 21.15
N PHE A 26 -15.22 9.46 20.77
CA PHE A 26 -14.88 10.85 20.52
C PHE A 26 -15.61 11.43 19.30
N TYR A 27 -15.95 10.58 18.31
CA TYR A 27 -16.61 10.99 17.08
C TYR A 27 -18.10 10.67 17.10
N ASP A 28 -18.92 11.66 16.76
CA ASP A 28 -20.38 11.52 16.63
C ASP A 28 -20.82 11.25 15.20
N LYS A 29 -20.05 11.76 14.23
CA LYS A 29 -20.47 11.80 12.85
C LYS A 29 -19.29 11.59 11.90
N VAL A 30 -19.48 10.71 10.93
CA VAL A 30 -18.50 10.38 9.90
C VAL A 30 -19.12 10.62 8.54
N TYR A 31 -18.59 11.61 7.81
CA TYR A 31 -18.91 11.83 6.41
C TYR A 31 -18.02 10.92 5.55
N SER A 32 -18.63 9.87 5.01
CA SER A 32 -17.97 8.89 4.14
C SER A 32 -18.11 9.34 2.69
N LEU A 33 -17.00 9.74 2.05
CA LEU A 33 -17.00 10.26 0.68
C LEU A 33 -16.43 9.22 -0.29
N SER A 34 -17.27 8.80 -1.24
CA SER A 34 -16.92 7.88 -2.33
C SER A 34 -17.76 8.19 -3.57
N ARG A 35 -17.44 7.61 -4.73
CA ARG A 35 -18.21 7.88 -5.97
C ARG A 35 -19.61 7.25 -5.97
N SER A 36 -19.76 6.07 -5.40
CA SER A 36 -21.01 5.29 -5.51
C SER A 36 -21.20 4.22 -4.44
N ASN A 37 -20.12 3.64 -3.92
CA ASN A 37 -20.20 2.60 -2.90
C ASN A 37 -20.36 3.22 -1.49
N PRO A 38 -21.48 3.00 -0.79
CA PRO A 38 -21.68 3.58 0.54
C PRO A 38 -20.77 2.99 1.62
N GLY A 39 -20.15 1.82 1.37
CA GLY A 39 -19.27 1.16 2.32
C GLY A 39 -20.02 0.62 3.55
N TYR A 40 -19.39 0.73 4.72
CA TYR A 40 -19.96 0.28 6.00
C TYR A 40 -21.29 0.98 6.34
N GLN A 41 -22.18 0.26 6.98
CA GLN A 41 -23.43 0.79 7.53
C GLN A 41 -23.28 0.97 9.04
N ASP A 42 -23.40 2.21 9.51
CA ASP A 42 -23.40 2.56 10.93
C ASP A 42 -24.25 3.82 11.11
N SER A 43 -24.91 3.96 12.26
CA SER A 43 -25.69 5.14 12.64
C SER A 43 -24.89 6.45 12.62
N LYS A 44 -23.57 6.41 12.80
CA LYS A 44 -22.68 7.59 12.73
C LYS A 44 -22.33 8.00 11.30
N ILE A 45 -22.54 7.13 10.32
CA ILE A 45 -22.11 7.35 8.94
C ILE A 45 -23.19 8.14 8.17
N GLN A 46 -22.76 9.24 7.56
CA GLN A 46 -23.46 9.88 6.46
C GLN A 46 -22.61 9.69 5.19
N HIS A 47 -23.08 8.86 4.26
CA HIS A 47 -22.43 8.70 2.96
C HIS A 47 -22.84 9.82 2.02
N GLU A 48 -21.88 10.36 1.28
CA GLU A 48 -22.12 11.32 0.21
C GLU A 48 -21.33 10.93 -1.03
N ALA A 49 -21.99 11.02 -2.18
CA ALA A 49 -21.40 10.71 -3.46
C ALA A 49 -20.54 11.89 -3.95
N LEU A 50 -19.22 11.76 -3.90
CA LEU A 50 -18.28 12.79 -4.36
C LEU A 50 -17.32 12.21 -5.40
N ASP A 51 -17.27 12.82 -6.58
CA ASP A 51 -16.22 12.57 -7.57
C ASP A 51 -15.11 13.62 -7.42
N LEU A 52 -13.95 13.18 -6.93
CA LEU A 52 -12.80 14.04 -6.73
C LEU A 52 -12.13 14.51 -8.04
N GLN A 53 -12.64 14.09 -9.20
CA GLN A 53 -12.16 14.57 -10.50
C GLN A 53 -12.90 15.80 -11.01
N THR A 54 -13.99 16.22 -10.35
CA THR A 54 -14.78 17.37 -10.80
C THR A 54 -14.12 18.70 -10.44
N SER A 55 -14.72 19.79 -10.89
CA SER A 55 -14.30 21.15 -10.51
C SER A 55 -14.50 21.39 -9.01
N ALA A 56 -13.77 22.36 -8.45
CA ALA A 56 -13.97 22.81 -7.08
C ALA A 56 -15.41 23.29 -6.82
N ASP A 57 -16.05 23.95 -7.82
CA ASP A 57 -17.43 24.42 -7.72
C ASP A 57 -18.44 23.27 -7.62
N ASP A 58 -18.24 22.20 -8.39
CA ASP A 58 -19.12 21.03 -8.34
C ASP A 58 -18.92 20.23 -7.05
N MET A 59 -17.68 20.13 -6.57
CA MET A 59 -17.41 19.59 -5.24
C MET A 59 -18.06 20.46 -4.15
N ALA A 60 -18.00 21.79 -4.26
CA ALA A 60 -18.59 22.70 -3.28
C ALA A 60 -20.13 22.56 -3.20
N LYS A 61 -20.80 22.37 -4.33
CA LYS A 61 -22.25 22.05 -4.36
C LYS A 61 -22.55 20.75 -3.61
N THR A 62 -21.75 19.72 -3.85
CA THR A 62 -21.90 18.41 -3.20
C THR A 62 -21.60 18.48 -1.69
N LEU A 63 -20.60 19.27 -1.31
CA LEU A 63 -20.17 19.45 0.08
C LEU A 63 -21.01 20.49 0.84
N ALA A 64 -22.07 21.02 0.25
CA ALA A 64 -22.93 22.01 0.90
C ALA A 64 -23.55 21.44 2.19
N GLY A 65 -23.31 22.11 3.32
CA GLY A 65 -23.78 21.66 4.65
C GLY A 65 -22.93 20.56 5.29
N ILE A 66 -21.84 20.13 4.65
CA ILE A 66 -20.87 19.20 5.23
C ILE A 66 -19.75 20.01 5.89
N SER A 67 -19.49 19.75 7.17
CA SER A 67 -18.38 20.36 7.89
C SER A 67 -17.87 19.43 8.99
N ALA A 68 -16.55 19.40 9.16
CA ALA A 68 -15.89 18.55 10.15
C ALA A 68 -14.59 19.16 10.65
N GLU A 69 -14.24 18.81 11.90
CA GLU A 69 -12.97 19.22 12.51
C GLU A 69 -11.78 18.37 12.05
N TYR A 70 -12.04 17.18 11.51
CA TYR A 70 -10.99 16.24 11.10
C TYR A 70 -11.23 15.73 9.68
N ILE A 71 -10.20 15.77 8.86
CA ILE A 71 -10.24 15.24 7.49
C ILE A 71 -9.20 14.14 7.36
N TYR A 72 -9.60 13.03 6.75
CA TYR A 72 -8.75 11.92 6.37
C TYR A 72 -8.83 11.76 4.85
N PHE A 73 -7.77 12.15 4.14
CA PHE A 73 -7.71 12.09 2.69
C PHE A 73 -6.92 10.84 2.26
N CYS A 74 -7.64 9.82 1.79
CA CYS A 74 -7.09 8.50 1.46
C CYS A 74 -7.24 8.13 -0.03
N ALA A 75 -7.70 9.05 -0.86
CA ALA A 75 -7.89 8.83 -2.29
C ALA A 75 -6.65 9.20 -3.11
N TYR A 76 -6.41 8.45 -4.18
CA TYR A 76 -5.51 8.83 -5.28
C TYR A 76 -6.01 8.20 -6.60
N LEU A 77 -5.50 8.72 -7.72
CA LEU A 77 -5.75 8.21 -9.07
C LEU A 77 -4.43 7.72 -9.66
N ALA A 78 -4.36 6.42 -9.95
CA ALA A 78 -3.22 5.83 -10.63
C ALA A 78 -3.15 6.27 -12.10
N ARG A 79 -1.95 6.63 -12.55
CA ARG A 79 -1.61 6.94 -13.94
C ARG A 79 -0.23 6.36 -14.23
N ASP A 80 -0.04 5.84 -15.45
CA ASP A 80 1.23 5.24 -15.86
C ASP A 80 2.32 6.31 -16.03
N ASP A 81 1.94 7.48 -16.57
CA ASP A 81 2.84 8.62 -16.69
C ASP A 81 2.98 9.35 -15.34
N PRO A 82 4.19 9.46 -14.77
CA PRO A 82 4.39 10.10 -13.47
C PRO A 82 4.00 11.59 -13.45
N ALA A 83 4.19 12.33 -14.55
CA ALA A 83 3.87 13.75 -14.61
C ALA A 83 2.34 13.97 -14.62
N GLU A 84 1.61 13.16 -15.38
CA GLU A 84 0.15 13.14 -15.37
C GLU A 84 -0.39 12.68 -14.01
N SER A 85 0.25 11.69 -13.37
CA SER A 85 -0.08 11.28 -11.99
C SER A 85 0.08 12.45 -11.02
N SER A 86 1.17 13.21 -11.09
CA SER A 86 1.40 14.45 -10.32
C SER A 86 0.31 15.48 -10.56
N ARG A 87 0.03 15.79 -11.83
CA ARG A 87 -0.98 16.78 -12.21
C ARG A 87 -2.36 16.42 -11.67
N VAL A 88 -2.84 15.20 -11.95
CA VAL A 88 -4.20 14.78 -11.58
C VAL A 88 -4.38 14.73 -10.07
N ASN A 89 -3.44 14.14 -9.33
CA ASN A 89 -3.56 14.01 -7.88
C ASN A 89 -3.35 15.34 -7.12
N GLY A 90 -2.55 16.25 -7.69
CA GLY A 90 -2.43 17.63 -7.21
C GLY A 90 -3.74 18.39 -7.38
N VAL A 91 -4.30 18.40 -8.60
CA VAL A 91 -5.59 19.05 -8.90
C VAL A 91 -6.72 18.51 -8.04
N MET A 92 -6.76 17.19 -7.85
CA MET A 92 -7.73 16.52 -7.00
C MET A 92 -7.74 17.07 -5.57
N LEU A 93 -6.55 17.21 -4.96
CA LEU A 93 -6.42 17.74 -3.60
C LEU A 93 -6.70 19.25 -3.56
N SER A 94 -6.18 20.02 -4.51
CA SER A 94 -6.40 21.47 -4.55
C SER A 94 -7.86 21.83 -4.72
N ASN A 95 -8.58 21.14 -5.61
CA ASN A 95 -10.02 21.37 -5.83
C ASN A 95 -10.84 21.02 -4.59
N PHE A 96 -10.48 19.93 -3.90
CA PHE A 96 -11.16 19.55 -2.66
C PHE A 96 -10.96 20.60 -1.56
N ILE A 97 -9.74 21.09 -1.36
CA ILE A 97 -9.45 22.17 -0.40
C ILE A 97 -10.20 23.45 -0.79
N GLN A 98 -10.17 23.84 -2.07
CA GLN A 98 -10.89 25.01 -2.57
C GLN A 98 -12.40 24.88 -2.36
N ALA A 99 -12.99 23.69 -2.55
CA ALA A 99 -14.40 23.46 -2.26
C ALA A 99 -14.73 23.66 -0.77
N LEU A 100 -13.84 23.25 0.14
CA LEU A 100 -13.98 23.51 1.58
C LEU A 100 -13.84 25.00 1.92
N GLU A 101 -12.99 25.73 1.19
CA GLU A 101 -12.90 27.19 1.28
C GLU A 101 -14.20 27.86 0.81
N THR A 102 -14.74 27.48 -0.35
CA THR A 102 -15.99 28.00 -0.93
C THR A 102 -17.21 27.75 -0.03
N THR A 103 -17.32 26.55 0.54
CA THR A 103 -18.41 26.21 1.49
C THR A 103 -18.24 26.85 2.87
N GLY A 104 -17.05 27.37 3.18
CA GLY A 104 -16.68 27.86 4.50
C GLY A 104 -16.36 26.76 5.51
N ALA A 105 -16.48 25.49 5.14
CA ALA A 105 -16.23 24.33 6.01
C ALA A 105 -14.78 24.29 6.53
N ILE A 106 -13.82 24.83 5.76
CA ILE A 106 -12.41 24.85 6.13
C ILE A 106 -12.13 25.62 7.43
N LYS A 107 -13.01 26.54 7.84
CA LYS A 107 -12.87 27.34 9.07
C LYS A 107 -13.05 26.51 10.35
N ASN A 108 -13.71 25.36 10.26
CA ASN A 108 -13.95 24.46 11.40
C ASN A 108 -12.86 23.38 11.53
N LEU A 109 -11.98 23.27 10.54
CA LEU A 109 -10.95 22.25 10.50
C LEU A 109 -9.95 22.44 11.65
N LYS A 110 -9.52 21.33 12.25
CA LYS A 110 -8.44 21.27 13.24
C LYS A 110 -7.25 20.49 12.71
N ARG A 111 -7.50 19.33 12.09
CA ARG A 111 -6.46 18.50 11.48
C ARG A 111 -6.86 17.92 10.14
N PHE A 112 -5.96 18.02 9.16
CA PHE A 112 -6.06 17.33 7.88
C PHE A 112 -4.97 16.25 7.80
N VAL A 113 -5.38 14.99 7.66
CA VAL A 113 -4.47 13.84 7.51
C VAL A 113 -4.47 13.41 6.05
N LEU A 114 -3.31 13.49 5.39
CA LEU A 114 -3.09 13.03 4.02
C LEU A 114 -2.34 11.70 4.02
N THR A 115 -2.90 10.70 3.32
CA THR A 115 -2.23 9.41 3.13
C THR A 115 -1.36 9.46 1.87
N CYS A 116 -0.05 9.25 2.03
CA CYS A 116 0.89 9.01 0.93
C CYS A 116 1.46 7.58 1.05
N GLY A 117 2.78 7.40 0.95
CA GLY A 117 3.43 6.10 1.16
C GLY A 117 4.93 6.12 0.92
N PHE A 118 5.59 4.97 1.06
CA PHE A 118 7.04 4.84 0.94
C PHE A 118 7.64 5.17 -0.43
N LYS A 119 6.81 5.32 -1.48
CA LYS A 119 7.28 5.95 -2.73
C LYS A 119 7.89 7.34 -2.49
N HIS A 120 7.55 8.01 -1.38
CA HIS A 120 8.23 9.22 -0.90
C HIS A 120 9.76 9.11 -0.89
N TYR A 121 10.30 7.92 -0.61
CA TYR A 121 11.73 7.63 -0.56
C TYR A 121 12.32 7.09 -1.87
N GLY A 122 11.47 6.82 -2.86
CA GLY A 122 11.88 6.19 -4.11
C GLY A 122 11.98 4.66 -4.07
N VAL A 123 11.32 3.97 -3.12
CA VAL A 123 11.39 2.50 -3.03
C VAL A 123 10.98 1.76 -4.31
N HIS A 124 10.11 2.40 -5.11
CA HIS A 124 9.65 1.93 -6.43
C HIS A 124 10.67 2.13 -7.56
N LEU A 125 11.78 2.81 -7.28
CA LEU A 125 12.86 3.09 -8.23
C LEU A 125 14.06 2.20 -7.95
N GLY A 126 14.32 1.82 -6.70
CA GLY A 126 15.43 0.94 -6.37
C GLY A 126 15.81 1.02 -4.89
N ASN A 127 16.95 0.41 -4.57
CA ASN A 127 17.57 0.49 -3.25
C ASN A 127 17.73 1.93 -2.72
N CYS A 128 17.17 2.19 -1.54
CA CYS A 128 17.22 3.45 -0.80
C CYS A 128 18.20 3.36 0.38
N LYS A 129 18.53 4.51 0.99
CA LYS A 129 19.25 4.53 2.27
C LYS A 129 18.35 3.97 3.37
N GLN A 130 18.83 2.96 4.08
CA GLN A 130 18.08 2.28 5.15
C GLN A 130 18.61 2.66 6.56
N PRO A 131 17.75 2.68 7.61
CA PRO A 131 16.30 2.66 7.50
C PRO A 131 15.77 3.97 6.87
N LEU A 132 14.57 3.93 6.30
CA LEU A 132 13.88 5.10 5.75
C LEU A 132 13.45 6.03 6.90
N LEU A 133 13.82 7.32 6.81
CA LEU A 133 13.57 8.33 7.84
C LEU A 133 12.82 9.53 7.26
N GLU A 134 11.89 10.12 8.00
CA GLU A 134 11.05 11.22 7.49
C GLU A 134 11.82 12.52 7.19
N ASP A 135 13.09 12.62 7.58
CA ASP A 135 14.00 13.71 7.26
C ASP A 135 14.96 13.40 6.11
N ASP A 136 14.81 12.25 5.45
CA ASP A 136 15.56 11.93 4.24
C ASP A 136 15.28 12.95 3.12
N PRO A 137 16.29 13.31 2.30
CA PRO A 137 16.09 14.21 1.19
C PRO A 137 15.05 13.67 0.21
N ILE A 138 14.08 14.50 -0.16
CA ILE A 138 13.16 14.19 -1.25
C ILE A 138 13.93 14.01 -2.58
N LEU A 139 13.45 13.09 -3.42
CA LEU A 139 14.01 12.80 -4.74
C LEU A 139 13.45 13.76 -5.79
N ASP A 140 13.95 14.99 -5.79
CA ASP A 140 13.58 16.01 -6.76
C ASP A 140 14.77 16.53 -7.58
N GLY A 141 14.47 17.04 -8.77
CA GLY A 141 15.47 17.59 -9.69
C GLY A 141 16.56 16.58 -10.05
N ASN A 142 17.81 17.01 -9.89
CA ASN A 142 19.01 16.26 -10.30
C ASN A 142 19.87 15.75 -9.12
N LYS A 143 19.26 15.59 -7.92
CA LYS A 143 19.98 15.14 -6.72
C LYS A 143 20.64 13.78 -6.94
N GLY A 144 21.83 13.58 -6.34
CA GLY A 144 22.58 12.32 -6.48
C GLY A 144 23.05 12.02 -7.91
N GLY A 145 23.13 13.03 -8.79
CA GLY A 145 23.60 12.88 -10.16
C GLY A 145 22.66 12.06 -11.06
N ALA A 146 21.36 12.08 -10.74
CA ALA A 146 20.29 11.41 -11.49
C ALA A 146 19.10 12.35 -11.64
N SER A 147 18.41 12.29 -12.78
CA SER A 147 17.09 12.92 -12.91
C SER A 147 16.03 11.97 -12.40
N TRP A 148 15.20 12.42 -11.45
CA TRP A 148 14.17 11.61 -10.82
C TRP A 148 12.79 11.89 -11.43
N PRO A 149 11.95 10.86 -11.65
CA PRO A 149 10.57 11.08 -12.08
C PRO A 149 9.78 11.82 -10.99
N PRO A 150 8.81 12.67 -11.36
CA PRO A 150 7.98 13.36 -10.38
C PRO A 150 7.14 12.36 -9.57
N ILE A 151 6.92 12.69 -8.30
CA ILE A 151 6.06 11.93 -7.40
C ILE A 151 4.99 12.88 -6.87
N PHE A 152 3.73 12.53 -7.13
CA PHE A 152 2.59 13.37 -6.77
C PHE A 152 2.47 13.67 -5.27
N TYR A 153 3.08 12.85 -4.41
CA TYR A 153 3.15 13.10 -2.96
C TYR A 153 3.80 14.44 -2.65
N TYR A 154 4.87 14.83 -3.36
CA TYR A 154 5.55 16.09 -3.07
C TYR A 154 4.67 17.31 -3.43
N ASP A 155 3.91 17.21 -4.52
CA ASP A 155 2.95 18.24 -4.93
C ASP A 155 1.81 18.35 -3.91
N GLN A 156 1.23 17.22 -3.51
CA GLN A 156 0.15 17.18 -2.51
C GLN A 156 0.61 17.72 -1.15
N GLN A 157 1.82 17.39 -0.71
CA GLN A 157 2.40 17.90 0.53
C GLN A 157 2.56 19.43 0.49
N ARG A 158 3.05 19.99 -0.62
CA ARG A 158 3.16 21.45 -0.81
C ARG A 158 1.78 22.12 -0.77
N ILE A 159 0.83 21.62 -1.57
CA ILE A 159 -0.54 22.13 -1.62
C ILE A 159 -1.18 22.15 -0.23
N LEU A 160 -1.03 21.05 0.52
CA LEU A 160 -1.58 20.92 1.86
C LEU A 160 -0.94 21.89 2.86
N ALA A 161 0.39 21.97 2.87
CA ALA A 161 1.13 22.86 3.75
C ALA A 161 0.84 24.34 3.45
N GLU A 162 0.74 24.71 2.17
CA GLU A 162 0.36 26.06 1.74
C GLU A 162 -1.08 26.40 2.13
N ALA A 163 -2.02 25.46 2.03
CA ALA A 163 -3.39 25.68 2.47
C ALA A 163 -3.48 25.86 3.99
N ALA A 164 -2.76 25.03 4.76
CA ALA A 164 -2.72 25.12 6.21
C ALA A 164 -2.10 26.45 6.68
N SER A 165 -1.07 26.97 6.00
CA SER A 165 -0.43 28.24 6.38
C SER A 165 -1.35 29.46 6.23
N ARG A 166 -2.41 29.36 5.42
CA ARG A 166 -3.47 30.36 5.29
C ARG A 166 -4.64 30.14 6.26
N GLY A 167 -4.70 28.98 6.91
CA GLY A 167 -5.76 28.58 7.83
C GLY A 167 -5.34 28.60 9.30
N GLN A 168 -6.26 28.21 10.18
CA GLN A 168 -5.99 27.98 11.61
C GLN A 168 -6.09 26.48 11.95
N TRP A 169 -5.54 25.63 11.09
CA TRP A 169 -5.55 24.18 11.20
C TRP A 169 -4.18 23.60 10.84
N GLU A 170 -3.90 22.40 11.32
CA GLU A 170 -2.62 21.74 11.10
C GLU A 170 -2.78 20.54 10.16
N TRP A 171 -1.67 20.07 9.57
CA TRP A 171 -1.70 18.90 8.69
C TRP A 171 -0.85 17.74 9.22
N ILE A 172 -1.16 16.53 8.80
CA ILE A 172 -0.33 15.33 8.99
C ILE A 172 -0.21 14.64 7.64
N VAL A 173 0.96 14.12 7.33
CA VAL A 173 1.15 13.19 6.21
C VAL A 173 1.61 11.86 6.77
N THR A 174 0.94 10.77 6.38
CA THR A 174 1.36 9.41 6.74
C THR A 174 1.99 8.71 5.56
N LEU A 175 3.09 8.02 5.80
CA LEU A 175 3.82 7.20 4.84
C LEU A 175 3.71 5.72 5.25
N PRO A 176 2.61 5.03 4.88
CA PRO A 176 2.56 3.57 4.96
C PRO A 176 3.51 2.92 3.94
N GLU A 177 3.90 1.68 4.21
CA GLU A 177 4.50 0.75 3.23
C GLU A 177 3.36 -0.02 2.52
N ASP A 178 3.63 -1.23 2.03
CA ASP A 178 2.67 -2.13 1.43
C ASP A 178 1.60 -2.47 2.48
N VAL A 179 0.37 -2.04 2.16
CA VAL A 179 -0.73 -2.05 3.13
C VAL A 179 -1.42 -3.42 3.12
N LEU A 180 -1.40 -4.10 4.26
CA LEU A 180 -2.16 -5.33 4.50
C LEU A 180 -3.57 -4.95 4.98
N GLY A 181 -4.58 -5.38 4.24
CA GLY A 181 -5.98 -5.19 4.63
C GLY A 181 -6.94 -5.62 3.54
N TYR A 182 -8.21 -5.30 3.68
CA TYR A 182 -9.24 -5.64 2.71
C TYR A 182 -10.12 -4.43 2.39
N ALA A 183 -10.46 -4.28 1.11
CA ALA A 183 -11.50 -3.36 0.67
C ALA A 183 -12.30 -3.99 -0.48
N ARG A 184 -13.62 -4.04 -0.31
CA ARG A 184 -14.52 -4.62 -1.30
C ARG A 184 -14.42 -3.85 -2.62
N GLY A 185 -14.15 -4.57 -3.71
CA GLY A 185 -14.00 -4.00 -5.05
C GLY A 185 -12.67 -3.29 -5.30
N ASN A 186 -11.76 -3.27 -4.33
CA ASN A 186 -10.37 -2.85 -4.53
C ASN A 186 -9.44 -4.07 -4.39
N PHE A 187 -8.92 -4.52 -5.51
CA PHE A 187 -8.04 -5.69 -5.58
C PHE A 187 -6.54 -5.32 -5.64
N MET A 188 -6.20 -4.03 -5.49
CA MET A 188 -4.82 -3.56 -5.35
C MET A 188 -4.30 -3.82 -3.94
N ASN A 189 -3.91 -5.05 -3.68
CA ASN A 189 -3.43 -5.51 -2.38
C ASN A 189 -2.51 -6.72 -2.52
N GLU A 190 -1.35 -6.67 -1.86
CA GLU A 190 -0.39 -7.76 -1.79
C GLU A 190 -1.01 -9.04 -1.20
N ALA A 191 -1.75 -8.92 -0.10
CA ALA A 191 -2.33 -10.08 0.59
C ALA A 191 -3.31 -10.84 -0.33
N THR A 192 -4.15 -10.14 -1.11
CA THR A 192 -5.06 -10.79 -2.05
C THR A 192 -4.30 -11.58 -3.12
N ALA A 193 -3.30 -10.98 -3.76
CA ALA A 193 -2.52 -11.65 -4.81
C ALA A 193 -1.71 -12.84 -4.25
N LEU A 194 -1.09 -12.68 -3.07
CA LEU A 194 -0.39 -13.76 -2.37
C LEU A 194 -1.33 -14.91 -2.00
N GLY A 195 -2.50 -14.62 -1.46
CA GLY A 195 -3.49 -15.63 -1.09
C GLY A 195 -3.98 -16.43 -2.29
N LEU A 196 -4.27 -15.76 -3.41
CA LEU A 196 -4.68 -16.41 -4.65
C LEU A 196 -3.55 -17.28 -5.22
N TYR A 197 -2.31 -16.78 -5.20
CA TYR A 197 -1.13 -17.54 -5.58
C TYR A 197 -1.00 -18.83 -4.75
N CYS A 198 -1.11 -18.71 -3.42
CA CYS A 198 -1.00 -19.86 -2.52
C CYS A 198 -2.14 -20.87 -2.70
N ALA A 199 -3.38 -20.41 -2.79
CA ALA A 199 -4.56 -21.26 -2.95
C ALA A 199 -4.52 -22.06 -4.25
N VAL A 200 -4.14 -21.44 -5.37
CA VAL A 200 -4.00 -22.16 -6.64
C VAL A 200 -2.78 -23.08 -6.64
N SER A 201 -1.67 -22.67 -6.02
CA SER A 201 -0.47 -23.52 -5.89
C SER A 201 -0.74 -24.82 -5.14
N LYS A 202 -1.64 -24.79 -4.15
CA LYS A 202 -2.12 -25.99 -3.45
C LYS A 202 -2.74 -27.03 -4.41
N VAL A 203 -3.47 -26.57 -5.42
CA VAL A 203 -4.18 -27.43 -6.39
C VAL A 203 -3.30 -27.91 -7.53
N LEU A 204 -2.24 -27.16 -7.86
CA LEU A 204 -1.31 -27.54 -8.91
C LEU A 204 -0.56 -28.85 -8.55
N PRO A 205 -0.09 -29.60 -9.55
CA PRO A 205 0.61 -30.87 -9.33
C PRO A 205 1.78 -30.74 -8.33
N GLY A 206 1.77 -31.59 -7.31
CA GLY A 206 2.78 -31.62 -6.25
C GLY A 206 2.51 -30.69 -5.07
N SER A 207 1.52 -29.77 -5.19
CA SER A 207 1.17 -28.78 -4.16
C SER A 207 2.37 -27.98 -3.66
N GLU A 208 3.35 -27.71 -4.53
CA GLU A 208 4.54 -26.94 -4.18
C GLU A 208 4.26 -25.44 -4.19
N LEU A 209 4.84 -24.72 -3.23
CA LEU A 209 4.80 -23.25 -3.17
C LEU A 209 6.19 -22.65 -3.41
N PRO A 210 6.68 -22.59 -4.66
CA PRO A 210 7.94 -21.92 -4.96
C PRO A 210 7.81 -20.43 -4.67
N PHE A 211 8.86 -19.83 -4.09
CA PHE A 211 8.92 -18.39 -3.91
C PHE A 211 9.03 -17.71 -5.28
N PRO A 212 8.12 -16.80 -5.68
CA PRO A 212 8.17 -16.20 -7.00
C PRO A 212 9.42 -15.35 -7.25
N GLY A 213 9.88 -14.65 -6.21
CA GLY A 213 10.90 -13.61 -6.28
C GLY A 213 12.34 -14.09 -6.36
N CYS A 214 13.26 -13.14 -6.19
CA CYS A 214 14.69 -13.40 -6.17
C CYS A 214 15.18 -13.92 -4.82
N LYS A 215 16.33 -14.60 -4.83
CA LYS A 215 16.95 -15.16 -3.63
C LYS A 215 17.32 -14.07 -2.63
N VAL A 216 17.79 -12.92 -3.09
CA VAL A 216 18.18 -11.81 -2.21
C VAL A 216 16.98 -11.32 -1.39
N ASN A 217 15.84 -11.08 -2.04
CA ASN A 217 14.61 -10.64 -1.36
C ASN A 217 14.08 -11.67 -0.36
N TYR A 218 14.22 -12.96 -0.68
CA TYR A 218 13.79 -14.03 0.22
C TYR A 218 14.45 -13.92 1.61
N PHE A 219 15.72 -13.49 1.63
CA PHE A 219 16.51 -13.29 2.84
C PHE A 219 16.55 -11.83 3.32
N ALA A 220 15.96 -10.90 2.59
CA ALA A 220 15.92 -9.48 2.95
C ALA A 220 14.89 -9.23 4.04
N PHE A 221 15.15 -8.21 4.87
CA PHE A 221 14.16 -7.68 5.79
C PHE A 221 13.29 -6.62 5.11
N ASN A 222 12.01 -6.65 5.43
CA ASN A 222 10.99 -5.69 5.01
C ASN A 222 10.08 -5.35 6.20
N CYS A 223 9.27 -4.32 6.07
CA CYS A 223 8.22 -3.97 7.01
C CYS A 223 6.92 -3.74 6.26
N TRP A 224 5.78 -4.04 6.87
CA TRP A 224 4.46 -3.83 6.30
C TRP A 224 3.65 -2.84 7.12
N THR A 225 2.51 -2.41 6.56
CA THR A 225 1.54 -1.59 7.27
C THR A 225 0.16 -2.26 7.29
N SER A 226 -0.31 -2.63 8.47
CA SER A 226 -1.72 -2.99 8.66
C SER A 226 -2.61 -1.78 8.39
N ALA A 227 -3.68 -1.95 7.61
CA ALA A 227 -4.72 -0.96 7.42
C ALA A 227 -5.38 -0.56 8.76
N ASN A 228 -5.54 -1.52 9.68
CA ASN A 228 -6.06 -1.28 11.03
C ASN A 228 -5.09 -0.45 11.87
N LEU A 229 -3.80 -0.77 11.85
CA LEU A 229 -2.79 0.02 12.55
C LEU A 229 -2.67 1.43 11.98
N HIS A 230 -2.70 1.56 10.64
CA HIS A 230 -2.69 2.85 9.96
C HIS A 230 -3.89 3.70 10.34
N ALA A 231 -5.09 3.12 10.40
CA ALA A 231 -6.28 3.82 10.87
C ALA A 231 -6.13 4.32 12.31
N LYS A 232 -5.69 3.46 13.23
CA LYS A 232 -5.42 3.85 14.63
C LYS A 232 -4.38 4.96 14.72
N PHE A 233 -3.33 4.88 13.91
CA PHE A 233 -2.29 5.93 13.84
C PHE A 233 -2.89 7.25 13.37
N CYS A 234 -3.70 7.23 12.30
CA CYS A 234 -4.35 8.43 11.77
C CYS A 234 -5.24 9.10 12.83
N LEU A 235 -6.05 8.34 13.58
CA LEU A 235 -6.91 8.86 14.65
C LEU A 235 -6.10 9.45 15.82
N TRP A 236 -5.02 8.77 16.23
CA TRP A 236 -4.09 9.29 17.23
C TRP A 236 -3.44 10.58 16.74
N ALA A 237 -2.85 10.56 15.54
CA ALA A 237 -2.16 11.70 14.96
C ALA A 237 -3.12 12.88 14.76
N ALA A 238 -4.39 12.63 14.43
CA ALA A 238 -5.40 13.67 14.27
C ALA A 238 -5.62 14.51 15.53
N THR A 239 -5.50 13.90 16.71
CA THR A 239 -5.87 14.52 18.00
C THR A 239 -4.68 14.77 18.93
N ALA A 240 -3.53 14.16 18.66
CA ALA A 240 -2.35 14.29 19.50
C ALA A 240 -1.73 15.70 19.48
N LYS A 241 -1.23 16.12 20.65
CA LYS A 241 -0.59 17.44 20.87
C LYS A 241 0.82 17.46 20.30
N ASN A 242 1.22 18.59 19.71
CA ASN A 242 2.55 18.82 19.13
C ASN A 242 2.94 17.85 17.99
N VAL A 243 1.96 17.21 17.37
CA VAL A 243 2.16 16.26 16.26
C VAL A 243 1.86 16.92 14.91
N GLY A 244 1.07 18.00 14.88
CA GLY A 244 0.68 18.71 13.66
C GLY A 244 1.86 19.24 12.84
N ASN A 245 1.60 19.49 11.56
CA ASN A 245 2.54 19.96 10.53
C ASN A 245 3.76 19.04 10.35
N ASN A 246 3.51 17.73 10.33
CA ASN A 246 4.56 16.72 10.24
C ASN A 246 4.21 15.57 9.28
N ILE A 247 5.27 14.94 8.78
CA ILE A 247 5.26 13.68 8.05
C ILE A 247 5.68 12.55 9.00
N PHE A 248 5.03 11.39 8.91
CA PHE A 248 5.32 10.20 9.71
C PHE A 248 5.35 8.94 8.86
N ASN A 249 6.36 8.11 9.06
CA ASN A 249 6.28 6.70 8.69
C ASN A 249 5.20 6.01 9.52
N VAL A 250 4.53 5.01 8.94
CA VAL A 250 3.54 4.19 9.63
C VAL A 250 3.73 2.73 9.26
N MET A 251 4.32 1.94 10.15
CA MET A 251 4.58 0.50 9.95
C MET A 251 4.14 -0.29 11.18
N ASN A 252 3.98 -1.61 11.02
CA ASN A 252 3.56 -2.56 12.04
C ASN A 252 4.39 -2.53 13.33
N GLY A 253 5.68 -2.20 13.20
CA GLY A 253 6.59 -2.05 14.33
C GLY A 253 7.45 -3.29 14.58
N ASP A 254 7.25 -4.33 13.78
CA ASP A 254 8.17 -5.44 13.53
C ASP A 254 8.90 -5.26 12.19
N THR A 255 9.83 -6.17 11.92
CA THR A 255 10.45 -6.37 10.60
C THR A 255 10.41 -7.85 10.28
N GLU A 256 10.09 -8.19 9.05
CA GLU A 256 9.88 -9.56 8.61
C GLU A 256 10.70 -9.90 7.38
N SER A 257 10.83 -11.18 7.08
CA SER A 257 11.50 -11.68 5.87
C SER A 257 10.69 -12.79 5.24
N PHE A 258 10.79 -12.98 3.93
CA PHE A 258 10.07 -14.08 3.29
C PHE A 258 10.62 -15.44 3.73
N GLN A 259 11.87 -15.57 4.17
CA GLN A 259 12.35 -16.81 4.79
C GLN A 259 11.57 -17.20 6.07
N ASN A 260 10.95 -16.23 6.75
CA ASN A 260 10.08 -16.48 7.89
C ASN A 260 8.60 -16.58 7.49
N LEU A 261 8.11 -15.66 6.65
CA LEU A 261 6.70 -15.62 6.23
C LEU A 261 6.31 -16.75 5.26
N TRP A 262 7.20 -17.13 4.34
CA TRP A 262 6.88 -18.09 3.27
C TRP A 262 6.59 -19.52 3.78
N PRO A 263 7.37 -20.08 4.73
CA PRO A 263 7.00 -21.34 5.37
C PRO A 263 5.64 -21.29 6.08
N ARG A 264 5.30 -20.15 6.71
CA ARG A 264 4.00 -19.95 7.37
C ARG A 264 2.86 -19.91 6.34
N LEU A 265 3.05 -19.23 5.20
CA LEU A 265 2.11 -19.26 4.07
C LEU A 265 1.91 -20.68 3.54
N ALA A 266 2.99 -21.43 3.31
CA ALA A 266 2.88 -22.82 2.86
C ALA A 266 2.09 -23.68 3.86
N ALA A 267 2.38 -23.57 5.15
CA ALA A 267 1.65 -24.27 6.20
C ALA A 267 0.17 -23.86 6.25
N ARG A 268 -0.11 -22.55 6.16
CA ARG A 268 -1.47 -22.01 6.13
C ARG A 268 -2.28 -22.63 5.01
N PHE A 269 -1.78 -22.68 3.78
CA PHE A 269 -2.53 -23.17 2.62
C PHE A 269 -2.38 -24.69 2.36
N GLY A 270 -1.60 -25.40 3.18
CA GLY A 270 -1.36 -26.84 3.02
C GLY A 270 -0.43 -27.20 1.86
N CYS A 271 0.43 -26.26 1.46
CA CYS A 271 1.43 -26.45 0.41
C CYS A 271 2.74 -27.00 0.97
N LYS A 272 3.57 -27.57 0.08
CA LYS A 272 4.93 -28.02 0.37
C LYS A 272 5.93 -26.97 -0.06
N ILE A 273 6.90 -26.67 0.79
CA ILE A 273 8.05 -25.85 0.41
C ILE A 273 8.97 -26.70 -0.49
N PRO A 274 9.29 -26.25 -1.71
CA PRO A 274 10.23 -26.98 -2.55
C PRO A 274 11.65 -26.94 -1.99
N ASN A 275 12.39 -28.03 -2.18
CA ASN A 275 13.80 -28.11 -1.81
C ASN A 275 14.62 -28.69 -2.99
N PRO A 276 15.53 -27.91 -3.60
CA PRO A 276 15.88 -26.53 -3.25
C PRO A 276 14.82 -25.49 -3.68
N MET A 277 14.71 -24.38 -2.94
CA MET A 277 13.82 -23.23 -3.27
C MET A 277 14.27 -22.49 -4.54
N PHE A 278 15.58 -22.42 -4.78
CA PHE A 278 16.21 -21.72 -5.90
C PHE A 278 17.11 -22.69 -6.68
N PRO A 279 16.55 -23.68 -7.40
CA PRO A 279 17.33 -24.73 -8.07
C PRO A 279 18.31 -24.17 -9.11
N ASN A 280 17.99 -23.02 -9.71
CA ASN A 280 18.79 -22.36 -10.74
C ASN A 280 19.51 -21.10 -10.22
N GLY A 281 19.58 -20.91 -8.89
CA GLY A 281 20.32 -19.81 -8.25
C GLY A 281 19.43 -18.67 -7.73
N GLY A 282 18.37 -18.31 -8.47
CA GLY A 282 17.41 -17.29 -8.02
C GLY A 282 17.94 -15.86 -8.16
N VAL A 283 18.77 -15.60 -9.16
CA VAL A 283 19.41 -14.30 -9.42
C VAL A 283 19.14 -13.87 -10.87
N PRO A 284 19.32 -12.58 -11.22
CA PRO A 284 19.09 -12.08 -12.57
C PRO A 284 19.68 -12.97 -13.68
N ASP A 285 18.94 -13.08 -14.79
CA ASP A 285 19.27 -13.85 -15.99
C ASP A 285 19.40 -15.38 -15.80
N THR A 286 19.08 -15.92 -14.62
CA THR A 286 18.98 -17.37 -14.41
C THR A 286 17.63 -17.95 -14.85
N LYS A 287 17.60 -19.27 -15.08
CA LYS A 287 16.34 -19.98 -15.38
C LYS A 287 15.37 -19.90 -14.19
N GLY A 288 14.06 -19.95 -14.47
CA GLY A 288 13.03 -19.94 -13.44
C GLY A 288 12.98 -21.21 -12.60
N PHE A 289 12.01 -21.31 -11.71
CA PHE A 289 11.81 -22.50 -10.89
C PHE A 289 11.37 -23.69 -11.79
N LYS A 290 12.20 -24.73 -11.86
CA LYS A 290 12.00 -25.88 -12.77
C LYS A 290 11.82 -25.41 -14.22
N ASP A 291 10.66 -25.64 -14.82
CA ASP A 291 10.33 -25.28 -16.20
C ASP A 291 9.57 -23.95 -16.29
N PHE A 292 9.45 -23.21 -15.19
CA PHE A 292 8.74 -21.93 -15.21
C PHE A 292 9.59 -20.87 -15.90
N GLU A 293 8.94 -19.98 -16.63
CA GLU A 293 9.59 -18.85 -17.26
C GLU A 293 10.00 -17.83 -16.19
N SER A 294 11.30 -17.52 -16.12
CA SER A 294 11.80 -16.42 -15.30
C SER A 294 11.67 -15.07 -16.02
N THR A 295 11.71 -14.00 -15.23
CA THR A 295 11.72 -12.64 -15.74
C THR A 295 12.85 -11.85 -15.08
N THR A 296 13.60 -11.12 -15.89
CA THR A 296 14.58 -10.12 -15.42
C THR A 296 14.19 -8.76 -16.01
N VAL A 297 13.91 -7.79 -15.14
CA VAL A 297 13.59 -6.41 -15.55
C VAL A 297 14.71 -5.50 -15.08
N ARG A 298 15.47 -4.92 -16.02
CA ARG A 298 16.46 -3.89 -15.72
C ARG A 298 15.79 -2.52 -15.79
N MET A 299 15.80 -1.80 -14.68
CA MET A 299 15.14 -0.49 -14.58
C MET A 299 16.04 0.61 -15.17
N PRO A 300 15.48 1.64 -15.81
CA PRO A 300 16.28 2.66 -16.51
C PRO A 300 16.89 3.72 -15.58
N ASN A 301 16.44 3.78 -14.33
CA ASN A 301 16.85 4.79 -13.36
C ASN A 301 18.05 4.32 -12.51
N LYS A 302 18.64 5.25 -11.75
CA LYS A 302 19.65 4.93 -10.73
C LYS A 302 18.97 4.54 -9.42
N HIS A 303 19.71 3.85 -8.55
CA HIS A 303 19.29 3.61 -7.17
C HIS A 303 19.13 4.92 -6.38
N PRO A 304 18.02 5.17 -5.67
CA PRO A 304 17.87 6.32 -4.77
C PRO A 304 19.00 6.52 -3.76
N LEU A 305 19.70 5.44 -3.38
CA LEU A 305 20.90 5.48 -2.54
C LEU A 305 21.97 6.47 -3.04
N THR A 306 22.03 6.77 -4.35
CA THR A 306 23.00 7.73 -4.91
C THR A 306 22.84 9.14 -4.36
N VAL A 307 21.65 9.51 -3.88
CA VAL A 307 21.40 10.81 -3.24
C VAL A 307 22.17 10.94 -1.91
N HIS A 308 22.39 9.83 -1.22
CA HIS A 308 23.13 9.80 0.05
C HIS A 308 24.60 9.40 -0.12
N GLY A 309 24.97 8.82 -1.27
CA GLY A 309 26.22 8.05 -1.44
C GLY A 309 27.48 8.74 -0.93
N VAL A 310 27.63 10.05 -1.17
CA VAL A 310 28.78 10.84 -0.68
C VAL A 310 28.77 10.93 0.84
N ASP A 311 27.62 11.29 1.44
CA ASP A 311 27.48 11.55 2.87
C ASP A 311 27.66 10.28 3.71
N ILE A 312 27.28 9.12 3.17
CA ILE A 312 27.42 7.81 3.82
C ILE A 312 28.67 7.03 3.37
N GLY A 313 29.56 7.64 2.57
CA GLY A 313 30.83 7.04 2.16
C GLY A 313 30.75 5.90 1.14
N VAL A 314 29.61 5.73 0.46
CA VAL A 314 29.41 4.81 -0.67
C VAL A 314 29.21 5.62 -1.95
N SER A 315 30.30 6.23 -2.42
CA SER A 315 30.37 6.87 -3.73
C SER A 315 30.40 5.81 -4.82
N LEU A 316 29.25 5.53 -5.41
CA LEU A 316 29.12 4.62 -6.55
C LEU A 316 29.78 5.25 -7.79
N HIS A 317 30.80 4.59 -8.35
CA HIS A 317 31.40 4.99 -9.62
C HIS A 317 30.34 4.92 -10.75
N PRO A 318 30.11 6.00 -11.53
CA PRO A 318 29.09 6.02 -12.57
C PRO A 318 29.25 4.92 -13.63
N GLU A 319 30.49 4.58 -13.98
CA GLU A 319 30.83 3.52 -14.95
C GLU A 319 30.62 2.08 -14.43
N LYS A 320 30.32 1.90 -13.13
CA LYS A 320 30.04 0.60 -12.51
C LYS A 320 28.67 0.53 -11.83
N GLN A 321 27.80 1.50 -12.08
CA GLN A 321 26.47 1.49 -11.45
C GLN A 321 25.61 0.39 -12.06
N GLU A 322 25.36 -0.65 -11.26
CA GLU A 322 24.28 -1.59 -11.52
C GLU A 322 22.95 -0.82 -11.48
N THR A 323 22.14 -1.02 -12.51
CA THR A 323 20.77 -0.52 -12.52
C THR A 323 19.92 -1.37 -11.56
N PRO A 324 18.93 -0.80 -10.87
CA PRO A 324 17.95 -1.57 -10.13
C PRO A 324 17.37 -2.66 -11.02
N THR A 325 17.35 -3.89 -10.51
CA THR A 325 16.93 -5.04 -11.29
C THR A 325 15.91 -5.84 -10.50
N LEU A 326 14.80 -6.19 -11.17
CA LEU A 326 13.82 -7.13 -10.63
C LEU A 326 14.11 -8.50 -11.23
N PHE A 327 14.12 -9.54 -10.41
CA PHE A 327 14.20 -10.92 -10.88
C PHE A 327 13.11 -11.78 -10.24
N LEU A 328 12.38 -12.50 -11.09
CA LEU A 328 11.35 -13.45 -10.69
C LEU A 328 11.74 -14.83 -11.25
N GLN A 329 11.89 -15.82 -10.37
CA GLN A 329 12.00 -17.22 -10.81
C GLN A 329 10.64 -17.81 -11.19
N VAL A 330 9.54 -17.23 -10.67
CA VAL A 330 8.18 -17.44 -11.15
C VAL A 330 7.57 -16.07 -11.34
N ASP A 331 7.41 -15.62 -12.58
CA ASP A 331 6.74 -14.35 -12.86
C ASP A 331 5.22 -14.48 -12.56
N PRO A 332 4.67 -13.77 -11.56
CA PRO A 332 3.25 -13.89 -11.21
C PRO A 332 2.29 -13.57 -12.35
N GLU A 333 2.59 -12.58 -13.20
CA GLU A 333 1.74 -12.19 -14.33
C GLU A 333 1.71 -13.27 -15.42
N LYS A 334 2.87 -13.85 -15.73
CA LYS A 334 2.96 -14.96 -16.70
C LYS A 334 2.35 -16.23 -16.11
N TRP A 335 2.61 -16.50 -14.84
CA TRP A 335 2.09 -17.67 -14.13
C TRP A 335 0.57 -17.66 -14.11
N ALA A 336 -0.07 -16.54 -13.76
CA ALA A 336 -1.52 -16.40 -13.74
C ALA A 336 -2.20 -16.58 -15.11
N LYS A 337 -1.45 -16.47 -16.21
CA LYS A 337 -1.94 -16.67 -17.59
C LYS A 337 -1.78 -18.10 -18.11
N ARG A 338 -1.11 -18.99 -17.38
CA ARG A 338 -0.90 -20.38 -17.82
C ARG A 338 -2.22 -21.16 -17.84
N ARG A 339 -2.31 -22.10 -18.77
CA ARG A 339 -3.52 -22.92 -18.95
C ARG A 339 -3.84 -23.76 -17.72
N ASP A 340 -2.86 -24.46 -17.17
CA ASP A 340 -3.01 -25.31 -15.98
C ASP A 340 -3.37 -24.51 -14.73
N VAL A 341 -2.81 -23.30 -14.58
CA VAL A 341 -3.14 -22.37 -13.50
C VAL A 341 -4.59 -21.90 -13.59
N ASN A 342 -5.06 -21.55 -14.79
CA ASN A 342 -6.46 -21.14 -14.98
C ASN A 342 -7.45 -22.31 -14.83
N GLU A 343 -7.07 -23.52 -15.23
CA GLU A 343 -7.85 -24.74 -14.96
C GLU A 343 -7.96 -25.01 -13.45
N ALA A 344 -6.86 -24.85 -12.70
CA ALA A 344 -6.85 -24.99 -11.24
C ALA A 344 -7.68 -23.89 -10.54
N TRP A 345 -7.55 -22.64 -10.98
CA TRP A 345 -8.41 -21.54 -10.50
C TRP A 345 -9.89 -21.81 -10.78
N ALA A 346 -10.25 -22.21 -12.01
CA ALA A 346 -11.64 -22.53 -12.35
C ALA A 346 -12.21 -23.63 -11.45
N LYS A 347 -11.41 -24.67 -11.15
CA LYS A 347 -11.80 -25.72 -10.20
C LYS A 347 -12.09 -25.17 -8.81
N LEU A 348 -11.21 -24.32 -8.26
CA LEU A 348 -11.42 -23.67 -6.96
C LEU A 348 -12.66 -22.78 -6.97
N ARG A 349 -12.76 -21.92 -7.98
CA ARG A 349 -13.88 -20.99 -8.17
C ARG A 349 -15.21 -21.73 -8.20
N ASP A 350 -15.33 -22.79 -8.99
CA ASP A 350 -16.60 -23.50 -9.16
C ASP A 350 -16.95 -24.33 -7.92
N THR A 351 -15.95 -24.89 -7.22
CA THR A 351 -16.14 -25.67 -5.98
C THR A 351 -16.60 -24.77 -4.83
N TYR A 352 -15.95 -23.63 -4.64
CA TYR A 352 -16.16 -22.75 -3.48
C TYR A 352 -16.97 -21.49 -3.79
N LYS A 353 -17.44 -21.33 -5.04
CA LYS A 353 -18.18 -20.17 -5.55
C LYS A 353 -17.42 -18.86 -5.38
N LEU A 354 -16.14 -18.86 -5.74
CA LEU A 354 -15.26 -17.70 -5.58
C LEU A 354 -15.53 -16.60 -6.61
N ASP A 355 -15.18 -15.36 -6.26
CA ASP A 355 -15.33 -14.20 -7.13
C ASP A 355 -14.28 -14.21 -8.27
N GLN A 356 -14.75 -14.40 -9.51
CA GLN A 356 -13.90 -14.34 -10.70
C GLN A 356 -13.25 -12.97 -10.89
N VAL A 357 -13.93 -11.89 -10.51
CA VAL A 357 -13.40 -10.52 -10.67
C VAL A 357 -12.15 -10.34 -9.82
N ALA A 358 -12.07 -11.00 -8.65
CA ALA A 358 -10.90 -10.94 -7.80
C ALA A 358 -9.65 -11.54 -8.47
N TRP A 359 -9.80 -12.61 -9.24
CA TRP A 359 -8.71 -13.20 -10.03
C TRP A 359 -8.30 -12.31 -11.21
N ASP A 360 -9.29 -11.81 -11.96
CA ASP A 360 -9.06 -10.99 -13.15
C ASP A 360 -8.44 -9.62 -12.81
N LYS A 361 -8.68 -9.13 -11.60
CA LYS A 361 -8.23 -7.83 -11.10
C LYS A 361 -7.13 -7.93 -10.04
N ALA A 362 -6.66 -9.12 -9.69
CA ALA A 362 -5.53 -9.28 -8.80
C ALA A 362 -4.31 -8.55 -9.38
N THR A 363 -3.64 -7.76 -8.55
CA THR A 363 -2.45 -6.99 -8.93
C THR A 363 -1.21 -7.87 -8.97
N TRP A 364 -1.16 -8.74 -9.99
CA TRP A 364 -0.02 -9.62 -10.25
C TRP A 364 1.26 -8.82 -10.55
N ASP A 365 1.13 -7.70 -11.24
CA ASP A 365 2.20 -6.73 -11.53
C ASP A 365 2.81 -6.13 -10.25
N PHE A 366 1.96 -5.80 -9.27
CA PHE A 366 2.41 -5.34 -7.97
C PHE A 366 3.20 -6.45 -7.25
N LEU A 367 2.71 -7.70 -7.30
CA LEU A 367 3.42 -8.84 -6.72
C LEU A 367 4.76 -9.12 -7.43
N THR A 368 4.81 -8.97 -8.75
CA THR A 368 6.05 -9.01 -9.56
C THR A 368 7.06 -8.01 -9.02
N PHE A 369 6.65 -6.77 -8.75
CA PHE A 369 7.52 -5.74 -8.20
C PHE A 369 8.01 -6.07 -6.79
N VAL A 370 7.07 -6.34 -5.85
CA VAL A 370 7.38 -6.53 -4.42
C VAL A 370 8.27 -7.74 -4.19
N LEU A 371 8.04 -8.85 -4.91
CA LEU A 371 8.83 -10.07 -4.77
C LEU A 371 10.12 -10.04 -5.60
N GLY A 372 10.14 -9.31 -6.73
CA GLY A 372 11.25 -9.32 -7.67
C GLY A 372 12.44 -8.43 -7.30
N ARG A 373 12.21 -7.36 -6.54
CA ARG A 373 13.28 -6.45 -6.09
C ARG A 373 14.33 -7.17 -5.25
N ASP A 374 15.59 -6.77 -5.35
CA ASP A 374 16.70 -7.33 -4.55
C ASP A 374 17.15 -6.40 -3.41
N TRP A 375 16.33 -5.41 -3.05
CA TRP A 375 16.56 -4.49 -1.94
C TRP A 375 15.48 -4.57 -0.87
N SER A 376 15.84 -4.23 0.36
CA SER A 376 14.92 -4.08 1.51
C SER A 376 14.09 -2.80 1.45
N CYS A 377 12.94 -2.83 2.14
CA CYS A 377 12.14 -1.65 2.48
C CYS A 377 11.90 -1.66 3.99
N VAL A 378 12.69 -0.90 4.75
CA VAL A 378 12.58 -0.84 6.22
C VAL A 378 12.57 0.62 6.67
N GLY A 379 11.47 1.09 7.25
CA GLY A 379 11.38 2.41 7.83
C GLY A 379 11.57 2.43 9.35
N SER A 380 11.66 3.64 9.92
CA SER A 380 11.68 3.84 11.37
C SER A 380 10.41 4.49 11.88
N MET A 381 9.82 3.93 12.94
CA MET A 381 8.72 4.56 13.71
C MET A 381 9.24 5.47 14.83
N SER A 382 10.55 5.70 14.91
CA SER A 382 11.17 6.37 16.07
C SER A 382 10.63 7.79 16.30
N LYS A 383 10.35 8.54 15.23
CA LYS A 383 9.78 9.88 15.31
C LYS A 383 8.41 9.87 15.99
N ALA A 384 7.50 9.02 15.52
CA ALA A 384 6.18 8.87 16.13
C ALA A 384 6.25 8.38 17.59
N ARG A 385 7.13 7.41 17.88
CA ARG A 385 7.31 6.87 19.24
C ARG A 385 7.80 7.94 20.23
N LYS A 386 8.73 8.81 19.81
CA LYS A 386 9.17 9.97 20.62
C LYS A 386 8.03 10.95 20.92
N LEU A 387 7.00 11.00 20.08
CA LEU A 387 5.80 11.83 20.27
C LEU A 387 4.66 11.08 20.99
N GLY A 388 4.89 9.85 21.46
CA GLY A 388 3.95 9.10 22.28
C GLY A 388 3.13 8.04 21.55
N TRP A 389 3.40 7.75 20.28
CA TRP A 389 2.79 6.60 19.62
C TRP A 389 3.37 5.28 20.14
N THR A 390 2.50 4.37 20.55
CA THR A 390 2.90 3.04 21.08
C THR A 390 2.24 1.88 20.35
N GLY A 391 1.45 2.15 19.30
CA GLY A 391 0.77 1.10 18.56
C GLY A 391 1.74 0.15 17.87
N TYR A 392 1.34 -1.11 17.84
CA TYR A 392 2.05 -2.24 17.26
C TYR A 392 1.03 -3.19 16.64
N ALA A 393 1.43 -3.86 15.57
CA ALA A 393 0.72 -5.00 15.00
C ALA A 393 1.77 -6.06 14.61
N ASP A 394 1.44 -7.34 14.80
CA ASP A 394 2.26 -8.42 14.28
C ASP A 394 1.91 -8.62 12.80
N THR A 395 2.91 -8.59 11.92
CA THR A 395 2.69 -8.64 10.48
C THR A 395 2.02 -9.93 10.03
N TRP A 396 2.31 -11.07 10.68
CA TRP A 396 1.63 -12.32 10.34
C TRP A 396 0.19 -12.33 10.81
N ASP A 397 -0.09 -11.88 12.03
CA ASP A 397 -1.45 -11.87 12.55
C ASP A 397 -2.37 -11.01 11.67
N GLU A 398 -1.87 -9.88 11.17
CA GLU A 398 -2.61 -9.00 10.26
C GLU A 398 -2.79 -9.63 8.86
N LEU A 399 -1.80 -10.38 8.38
CA LEU A 399 -1.90 -11.13 7.14
C LEU A 399 -2.93 -12.28 7.26
N GLU A 400 -2.90 -13.01 8.37
CA GLU A 400 -3.82 -14.08 8.73
C GLU A 400 -5.26 -13.54 8.81
N GLU A 401 -5.49 -12.45 9.56
CA GLU A 401 -6.80 -11.80 9.64
C GLU A 401 -7.30 -11.35 8.26
N THR A 402 -6.40 -10.79 7.43
CA THR A 402 -6.74 -10.40 6.06
C THR A 402 -7.16 -11.61 5.22
N PHE A 403 -6.45 -12.74 5.31
CA PHE A 403 -6.87 -13.96 4.61
C PHE A 403 -8.22 -14.48 5.09
N GLU A 404 -8.49 -14.48 6.40
CA GLU A 404 -9.80 -14.87 6.91
C GLU A 404 -10.93 -13.99 6.38
N ILE A 405 -10.69 -12.68 6.25
CA ILE A 405 -11.66 -11.77 5.64
C ILE A 405 -11.86 -12.14 4.16
N LEU A 406 -10.79 -12.37 3.41
CA LEU A 406 -10.86 -12.78 2.01
C LEU A 406 -11.61 -14.11 1.82
N GLU A 407 -11.51 -15.05 2.77
CA GLU A 407 -12.28 -16.29 2.78
C GLU A 407 -13.77 -16.05 3.02
N LYS A 408 -14.11 -15.22 4.02
CA LYS A 408 -15.50 -14.84 4.33
C LYS A 408 -16.18 -14.11 3.17
N GLU A 409 -15.40 -13.32 2.43
CA GLU A 409 -15.87 -12.53 1.28
C GLU A 409 -15.87 -13.33 -0.04
N GLY A 410 -15.51 -14.63 -0.01
CA GLY A 410 -15.55 -15.49 -1.19
C GLY A 410 -14.47 -15.16 -2.23
N ILE A 411 -13.37 -14.53 -1.83
CA ILE A 411 -12.22 -14.26 -2.69
C ILE A 411 -11.22 -15.42 -2.61
N LEU A 412 -11.02 -15.96 -1.41
CA LEU A 412 -10.22 -17.16 -1.16
C LEU A 412 -11.11 -18.33 -0.75
N PRO A 413 -10.71 -19.58 -1.06
CA PRO A 413 -11.41 -20.76 -0.55
C PRO A 413 -11.23 -20.88 0.97
N PRO A 414 -12.24 -21.38 1.72
CA PRO A 414 -12.08 -21.67 3.14
C PRO A 414 -10.89 -22.61 3.36
N VAL A 415 -9.86 -22.16 4.07
CA VAL A 415 -8.54 -22.80 4.00
C VAL A 415 -8.53 -24.24 4.53
N GLU A 416 -9.35 -24.53 5.53
CA GLU A 416 -9.50 -25.87 6.09
C GLU A 416 -10.25 -26.83 5.16
N GLN A 417 -11.12 -26.33 4.28
CA GLN A 417 -11.73 -27.14 3.22
C GLN A 417 -10.73 -27.39 2.11
N LEU A 418 -10.01 -26.34 1.69
CA LEU A 418 -8.95 -26.43 0.69
C LEU A 418 -7.92 -27.52 1.02
N LYS A 419 -7.46 -27.59 2.28
CA LYS A 419 -6.49 -28.61 2.75
C LYS A 419 -7.02 -30.04 2.75
N ARG A 420 -8.33 -30.23 2.88
CA ARG A 420 -8.95 -31.57 2.92
C ARG A 420 -9.22 -32.09 1.52
N ASP A 421 -9.64 -31.20 0.63
CA ASP A 421 -10.08 -31.54 -0.72
C ASP A 421 -8.90 -31.74 -1.69
N PHE A 422 -7.72 -31.21 -1.36
CA PHE A 422 -6.48 -31.23 -2.13
C PHE A 422 -5.27 -31.42 -1.21
#